data_AF-A0ABD0QXX2-F1
#
_entry.id   AF-A0ABD0QXX2-F1
#
_cell.length_a   1.000
_cell.length_b   1.000
_cell.length_c   1.000
_cell.angle_alpha   90.00
_cell.angle_beta   90.00
_cell.angle_gamma   90.00
#
_symmetry.space_group_name_H-M   'P 1'
#
loop_
_entity.id
_entity.type
_entity.pdbx_description
1 polymer ?
#
loop_
_entity_poly.entity_id
_entity_poly.type
_entity_poly.pdbx_seq_one_letter_code
_entity_poly.pdbx_strand_id
1 'polypeptide(L)' 'MYTSGGDLHLELPTGQQGGTKKLWEIAPFETKGVMRASFSSRDADNHTAFIRIKTNASNEDEFIILPVEVE' A
#
# COMPACT_ATOMS: atom_id res chain seq x y z
N MET A 1 -1.03 6.61 -7.90
CA MET A 1 0.41 6.47 -8.15
C MET A 1 0.72 4.99 -7.98
N TYR A 2 1.03 4.28 -9.07
CA TYR A 2 1.45 2.88 -9.01
C TYR A 2 2.95 2.87 -8.70
N THR A 3 3.35 2.30 -7.56
CA THR A 3 4.74 2.06 -7.24
C THR A 3 4.92 0.55 -7.17
N SER A 4 5.65 0.01 -8.14
CA SER A 4 6.28 -1.31 -8.06
C SER A 4 7.77 -1.05 -7.88
N GLY A 5 8.22 -0.99 -6.63
CA GLY A 5 9.64 -1.16 -6.32
C GLY A 5 10.01 -2.63 -6.47
N GLY A 6 11.30 -2.97 -6.52
CA GLY A 6 11.78 -4.35 -6.76
C GLY A 6 11.17 -5.43 -5.85
N ASP A 7 10.72 -5.04 -4.65
CA ASP A 7 10.31 -5.95 -3.58
C ASP A 7 8.88 -5.68 -3.06
N LEU A 8 8.18 -4.65 -3.56
CA LEU A 8 6.80 -4.31 -3.16
C LEU A 8 5.89 -4.29 -4.38
N HIS A 9 4.92 -5.21 -4.40
CA HIS A 9 3.87 -5.29 -5.40
C HIS A 9 2.53 -4.83 -4.80
N LEU A 10 1.85 -3.93 -5.52
CA LEU A 10 0.53 -3.41 -5.14
C LEU A 10 -0.48 -3.71 -6.24
N GLU A 11 -1.60 -4.33 -5.88
CA GLU A 11 -2.69 -4.65 -6.79
C GLU A 11 -4.05 -4.35 -6.18
N LEU A 12 -5.08 -4.31 -7.03
CA LEU A 12 -6.45 -4.18 -6.53
C LEU A 12 -6.86 -5.45 -5.76
N PRO A 13 -7.78 -5.35 -4.79
CA PRO A 13 -8.28 -6.52 -4.07
C PRO A 13 -8.84 -7.62 -4.99
N THR A 14 -9.32 -7.22 -6.18
CA THR A 14 -9.87 -8.11 -7.20
C THR A 14 -8.83 -8.66 -8.17
N GLY A 15 -7.54 -8.29 -8.04
CA GLY A 15 -6.47 -8.68 -8.96
C GLY A 15 -6.54 -8.04 -10.36
N GLN A 16 -7.45 -7.08 -10.57
CA GLN A 16 -7.57 -6.38 -11.84
C GLN A 16 -6.44 -5.34 -12.01
N GLN A 17 -5.85 -5.29 -13.20
CA GLN A 17 -4.90 -4.24 -13.57
C GLN A 17 -5.66 -3.00 -14.03
N GLY A 18 -5.48 -1.88 -13.33
CA GLY A 18 -6.12 -0.60 -13.65
C GLY A 18 -7.43 -0.38 -12.87
N GLY A 19 -7.34 0.44 -11.83
CA GLY A 19 -8.50 0.85 -11.04
C GLY A 19 -8.94 2.27 -11.36
N THR A 20 -10.22 2.47 -11.66
CA THR A 20 -10.85 3.79 -11.58
C THR A 20 -10.62 4.38 -10.18
N LYS A 21 -10.44 5.70 -10.03
CA LYS A 21 -10.21 6.39 -8.74
C LYS A 21 -11.13 5.89 -7.61
N LYS A 22 -12.39 5.59 -7.92
CA LYS A 22 -13.41 5.07 -6.99
C LYS A 22 -13.03 3.80 -6.22
N LEU A 23 -12.15 2.96 -6.77
CA LEU A 23 -11.71 1.74 -6.07
C LEU A 23 -10.73 2.05 -4.93
N TRP A 24 -10.09 3.22 -4.97
CA TRP A 24 -9.14 3.71 -3.96
C TRP A 24 -9.79 4.62 -2.91
N GLU A 25 -11.08 4.95 -3.08
CA GLU A 25 -11.82 5.81 -2.16
C GLU A 25 -12.48 4.98 -1.05
N ILE A 26 -12.40 5.49 0.18
CA ILE A 26 -13.03 4.96 1.38
C ILE A 26 -14.00 6.04 1.87
N ALA A 27 -15.28 5.70 2.05
CA ALA A 27 -16.24 6.67 2.57
C ALA A 27 -16.00 6.92 4.07
N PRO A 28 -16.40 8.09 4.60
CA PRO A 28 -16.35 8.33 6.03
C PRO A 28 -17.04 7.22 6.83
N PHE A 29 -16.38 6.76 7.89
CA PHE A 29 -16.88 5.70 8.80
C PHE A 29 -17.05 4.31 8.16
N GLU A 30 -16.39 4.05 7.02
CA GLU A 30 -16.41 2.75 6.34
C GLU A 30 -15.06 2.04 6.43
N THR A 31 -15.07 0.70 6.46
CA THR A 31 -13.87 -0.12 6.26
C THR A 31 -14.00 -0.85 4.91
N LYS A 32 -13.04 -0.64 4.02
CA LYS A 32 -13.05 -1.21 2.67
C LYS A 32 -11.66 -1.69 2.29
N GLY A 33 -11.57 -2.91 1.77
CA GLY A 33 -10.35 -3.39 1.12
C GLY A 33 -10.14 -2.58 -0.16
N VAL A 34 -9.06 -1.80 -0.24
CA VAL A 34 -8.74 -0.94 -1.39
C VAL A 34 -7.52 -1.43 -2.18
N MET A 35 -6.69 -2.25 -1.57
CA MET A 35 -5.48 -2.79 -2.18
C MET A 35 -5.06 -4.11 -1.52
N ARG A 36 -4.35 -4.93 -2.29
CA ARG A 36 -3.53 -6.04 -1.79
C ARG A 36 -2.07 -5.65 -1.98
N ALA A 37 -1.30 -5.71 -0.90
CA ALA A 37 0.13 -5.50 -0.91
C ALA A 37 0.84 -6.84 -0.72
N SER A 38 1.81 -7.12 -1.58
CA SER A 38 2.69 -8.28 -1.49
C SER A 38 4.11 -7.78 -1.42
N PHE A 39 4.80 -8.12 -0.34
CA PHE A 39 6.19 -7.78 -0.13
C PHE A 39 7.02 -9.07 -0.21
N SER A 40 8.09 -9.05 -0.99
CA SER A 40 9.01 -10.17 -1.14
C SER A 40 10.43 -9.68 -0.90
N SER A 41 10.99 -9.98 0.26
CA SER A 41 12.41 -9.73 0.51
C SER A 41 13.26 -10.75 -0.23
N ARG A 42 14.44 -10.32 -0.69
CA ARG A 42 15.46 -11.20 -1.30
C ARG A 42 16.49 -11.68 -0.29
N ASP A 43 16.72 -10.90 0.75
CA ASP A 43 17.66 -11.18 1.82
C ASP A 43 16.87 -11.47 3.09
N ALA A 44 17.16 -12.61 3.71
CA ALA A 44 16.64 -12.99 5.01
C ALA A 44 17.45 -12.26 6.08
N ASP A 45 16.91 -11.16 6.57
CA ASP A 45 17.44 -10.43 7.71
C ASP A 45 16.28 -9.83 8.50
N ASN A 46 16.33 -9.96 9.82
CA ASN A 46 15.27 -9.54 10.72
C ASN A 46 15.25 -8.01 10.80
N HIS A 47 14.46 -7.36 9.96
CA HIS A 47 14.32 -5.92 9.96
C HIS A 47 12.87 -5.48 9.78
N THR A 48 12.56 -4.29 10.31
CA THR A 48 11.26 -3.66 10.10
C THR A 48 11.34 -2.75 8.88
N ALA A 49 10.56 -3.09 7.86
CA ALA A 49 10.29 -2.23 6.73
C ALA A 49 9.04 -1.36 7.00
N PHE A 50 8.88 -0.28 6.22
CA PHE A 50 7.73 0.61 6.36
C PHE A 50 7.10 0.90 5.00
N ILE A 51 5.79 0.72 4.90
CA ILE A 51 5.00 1.19 3.77
C ILE A 51 4.46 2.59 4.11
N ARG A 52 4.76 3.57 3.26
CA ARG A 52 4.25 4.94 3.38
C ARG A 52 3.14 5.16 2.37
N ILE A 53 1.94 5.49 2.86
CA ILE A 53 0.77 5.73 2.03
C ILE A 53 0.41 7.20 2.12
N LYS A 54 0.40 7.88 0.96
CA LYS A 54 -0.07 9.26 0.82
C LYS A 54 -1.52 9.25 0.36
N THR A 55 -2.39 9.96 1.06
CA THR A 55 -3.80 10.10 0.69
C THR A 55 -4.04 11.44 -0.01
N ASN A 56 -5.23 11.62 -0.58
CA ASN A 56 -5.66 12.90 -1.16
C ASN A 56 -5.96 13.96 -0.10
N ALA A 57 -6.19 13.56 1.15
CA ALA A 57 -6.40 14.47 2.28
C ALA A 57 -5.08 14.85 2.98
N SER A 58 -3.99 14.16 2.67
CA SER A 58 -2.68 14.38 3.28
C SER A 58 -2.02 15.67 2.80
N ASN A 59 -1.45 16.44 3.75
CA ASN A 59 -0.52 17.52 3.43
C ASN A 59 0.81 16.98 2.83
N GLU A 60 1.75 17.86 2.47
CA GLU A 60 2.99 17.45 1.78
C GLU A 60 3.78 16.36 2.53
N ASP A 61 3.85 16.47 3.86
CA ASP A 61 4.64 15.60 4.75
C ASP A 61 3.81 14.59 5.56
N GLU A 62 2.51 14.48 5.29
CA GLU A 62 1.62 13.59 6.05
C GLU A 62 1.49 12.23 5.35
N PHE A 63 1.84 11.16 6.07
CA PHE A 63 1.78 9.80 5.57
C PHE A 63 1.14 8.88 6.59
N ILE A 64 0.34 7.93 6.12
CA ILE A 64 0.00 6.74 6.90
C ILE A 64 1.21 5.81 6.80
N ILE A 65 1.76 5.42 7.95
CA ILE A 65 2.92 4.55 8.03
C ILE A 65 2.47 3.18 8.55
N LEU A 66 2.68 2.16 7.74
CA LEU A 66 2.42 0.77 8.10
C LEU A 66 3.75 0.03 8.30
N PRO A 67 4.09 -0.40 9.53
CA PRO A 67 5.25 -1.26 9.76
C PRO A 67 4.99 -2.66 9.18
N VAL A 68 6.03 -3.26 8.59
CA VAL A 68 6.04 -4.61 8.04
C VAL A 68 7.28 -5.32 8.55
N GLU A 69 7.10 -6.47 9.19
CA GLU A 69 8.21 -7.32 9.61
C GLU A 69 8.71 -8.12 8.40
N VAL A 70 10.03 -8.16 8.25
CA VAL A 70 10.71 -8.92 7.21
C VAL A 70 11.57 -9.98 7.89
N GLU A 71 11.37 -11.22 7.47
CA GLU A 71 12.14 -12.40 7.89
C GLU A 71 12.92 -12.97 6.69
#